data_AF-A0A101U808-F1
#
_entry.id   AF-A0A101U808-F1
#
_cell.length_a   1.000
_cell.length_b   1.000
_cell.length_c   1.000
_cell.angle_alpha   90.00
_cell.angle_beta   90.00
_cell.angle_gamma   90.00
#
_symmetry.space_group_name_H-M   'P 1'
#
loop_
_entity.id
_entity.type
_entity.pdbx_description
1 polymer ?
#
loop_
_entity_poly.entity_id
_entity_poly.type
_entity_poly.pdbx_seq_one_letter_code
_entity_poly.pdbx_strand_id
1 'polypeptide(L)'
;MSSLALLVATSLTLTVMLRSEQGPPSDQAEFQAKIVDDRRQLFDGSLSYRSRVSAPVGESVTYSIKLTALGEDAARRVNPERAAETRAFQVGGVEGASLTSASGQVRVVRLADTKTRQVIAEPGDTVEWRWGLTASEPGSYDLVLSLTTYQGDSDRALDTLTPPITVRLQVENTWSNRVDSMRNWLIALGGVAAALLALYAFRAPLAEFVQARREARRERAGGRDGYL
;
A
#
# COMPACT_ATOMS: atom_id res chain seq x y z
N MET A 1 44.45 66.59 10.79
CA MET A 1 45.22 65.37 10.46
C MET A 1 44.28 64.52 9.61
N SER A 2 44.35 64.66 8.27
CA SER A 2 45.15 63.79 7.37
C SER A 2 44.55 62.38 7.33
N SER A 3 44.09 61.79 6.23
CA SER A 3 44.38 61.99 4.81
C SER A 3 43.22 61.48 3.94
N LEU A 4 42.94 62.19 2.85
CA LEU A 4 42.24 61.68 1.68
C LEU A 4 43.13 60.65 0.96
N ALA A 5 42.59 59.50 0.61
CA ALA A 5 43.16 58.59 -0.39
C ALA A 5 42.11 58.36 -1.49
N LEU A 6 42.31 59.06 -2.61
CA LEU A 6 41.50 58.97 -3.82
C LEU A 6 42.03 57.79 -4.65
N LEU A 7 41.27 56.70 -4.72
CA LEU A 7 41.60 55.54 -5.56
C LEU A 7 40.78 55.63 -6.86
N VAL A 8 41.44 56.02 -7.94
CA VAL A 8 40.86 56.04 -9.30
C VAL A 8 40.94 54.63 -9.86
N ALA A 9 39.81 53.92 -9.86
CA ALA A 9 39.68 52.62 -10.51
C ALA A 9 39.24 52.83 -11.97
N THR A 10 40.18 52.65 -12.90
CA THR A 10 39.95 52.69 -14.34
C THR A 10 39.21 51.42 -14.77
N SER A 11 37.90 51.51 -14.94
CA SER A 11 37.09 50.42 -15.51
C SER A 11 37.33 50.33 -17.02
N LEU A 12 38.15 49.35 -17.45
CA LEU A 12 38.19 48.91 -18.85
C LEU A 12 36.88 48.16 -19.16
N THR A 13 35.95 48.82 -19.84
CA THR A 13 34.82 48.16 -20.51
C THR A 13 35.35 47.39 -21.72
N LEU A 14 35.72 46.13 -21.49
CA LEU A 14 35.96 45.16 -22.55
C LEU A 14 34.59 44.72 -23.08
N THR A 15 34.07 45.43 -24.08
CA THR A 15 32.88 45.03 -24.83
C THR A 15 33.24 43.81 -25.68
N VAL A 16 33.22 42.64 -25.06
CA VAL A 16 33.26 41.37 -25.76
C VAL A 16 31.93 41.25 -26.51
N MET A 17 31.94 41.58 -27.80
CA MET A 17 30.90 41.20 -28.77
C MET A 17 30.94 39.67 -28.93
N LEU A 18 30.46 38.95 -27.92
CA LEU A 18 30.04 37.57 -28.05
C LEU A 18 28.82 37.58 -28.96
N ARG A 19 29.10 37.50 -30.26
CA ARG A 19 28.13 37.11 -31.28
C ARG A 19 27.67 35.70 -30.89
N SER A 20 26.62 35.62 -30.07
CA SER A 20 25.90 34.38 -29.86
C SER A 20 25.39 33.96 -31.22
N GLU A 21 26.09 33.00 -31.83
CA GLU A 21 25.50 32.18 -32.89
C GLU A 21 24.28 31.50 -32.25
N GLN A 22 23.13 32.16 -32.38
CA GLN A 22 21.83 31.52 -32.20
C GLN A 22 21.75 30.46 -33.30
N GLY A 23 22.32 29.30 -33.00
CA GLY A 23 21.95 28.06 -33.67
C GLY A 23 20.42 27.93 -33.61
N PRO A 24 19.81 27.21 -34.56
CA PRO A 24 18.37 26.99 -34.55
C PRO A 24 17.93 26.56 -33.14
N PRO A 25 16.79 27.06 -32.64
CA PRO A 25 16.30 26.70 -31.32
C PRO A 25 16.34 25.18 -31.22
N SER A 26 17.14 24.66 -30.28
CA SER A 26 17.25 23.22 -30.10
C SER A 26 15.85 22.68 -29.84
N ASP A 27 15.47 21.55 -30.44
CA ASP A 27 14.18 20.87 -30.24
C ASP A 27 13.79 20.75 -28.75
N GLN A 28 14.79 20.74 -27.86
CA GLN A 28 14.63 20.75 -26.41
C GLN A 28 13.96 22.02 -25.85
N ALA A 29 14.25 23.20 -26.40
CA ALA A 29 13.68 24.47 -25.95
C ALA A 29 12.20 24.59 -26.34
N GLU A 30 11.86 24.22 -27.57
CA GLU A 30 10.46 24.16 -28.03
C GLU A 30 9.65 23.15 -27.21
N PHE A 31 10.26 22.01 -26.87
CA PHE A 31 9.63 21.00 -26.04
C PHE A 31 9.37 21.46 -24.61
N GLN A 32 10.33 22.16 -24.00
CA GLN A 32 10.13 22.75 -22.67
C GLN A 32 9.03 23.81 -22.70
N ALA A 33 9.01 24.67 -23.72
CA ALA A 33 7.95 25.66 -23.90
C ALA A 33 6.58 24.99 -24.02
N LYS A 34 6.47 23.89 -24.78
CA LYS A 34 5.23 23.12 -24.91
C LYS A 34 4.75 22.53 -23.58
N ILE A 35 5.65 21.98 -22.75
CA ILE A 35 5.26 21.43 -21.42
C ILE A 35 4.75 22.54 -20.49
N VAL A 36 5.39 23.72 -20.54
CA VAL A 36 4.94 24.87 -19.75
C VAL A 36 3.56 25.34 -20.22
N ASP A 37 3.31 25.35 -21.52
CA ASP A 37 2.01 25.70 -22.08
C ASP A 37 0.94 24.68 -21.71
N ASP A 38 1.22 23.38 -21.89
CA ASP A 38 0.30 22.29 -21.50
C ASP A 38 -0.08 22.37 -20.01
N ARG A 39 0.87 22.72 -19.13
CA ARG A 39 0.59 22.91 -17.70
C ARG A 39 -0.29 24.12 -17.39
N ARG A 40 -0.21 25.18 -18.19
CA ARG A 40 -1.06 26.38 -18.03
C ARG A 40 -2.49 26.12 -18.46
N GLN A 41 -2.73 25.09 -19.27
CA GLN A 41 -4.05 24.68 -19.73
C GLN A 41 -4.73 23.69 -18.78
N LEU A 42 -4.09 23.31 -17.66
CA LEU A 42 -4.73 22.49 -16.65
C LEU A 42 -5.85 23.27 -15.94
N PHE A 43 -6.91 22.55 -15.59
CA PHE A 43 -8.04 23.06 -14.84
C PHE A 43 -7.81 22.87 -13.34
N ASP A 44 -8.43 23.72 -12.53
CA ASP A 44 -8.58 23.44 -11.12
C ASP A 44 -9.44 22.19 -10.94
N GLY A 45 -9.01 21.26 -10.10
CA GLY A 45 -9.73 20.04 -9.79
C GLY A 45 -9.93 19.85 -8.29
N SER A 46 -10.93 19.05 -7.93
CA SER A 46 -11.20 18.65 -6.54
C SER A 46 -11.21 17.14 -6.43
N LEU A 47 -10.27 16.60 -5.66
CA LEU A 47 -10.20 15.21 -5.25
C LEU A 47 -11.01 14.99 -3.98
N SER A 48 -12.05 14.16 -4.05
CA SER A 48 -12.86 13.69 -2.92
C SER A 48 -12.43 12.27 -2.52
N TYR A 49 -12.15 12.06 -1.23
CA TYR A 49 -11.64 10.80 -0.70
C TYR A 49 -12.00 10.61 0.78
N ARG A 50 -11.75 9.41 1.33
CA ARG A 50 -11.88 9.13 2.77
C ARG A 50 -10.50 8.87 3.37
N SER A 51 -10.10 9.62 4.40
CA SER A 51 -8.82 9.41 5.07
C SER A 51 -8.80 8.17 5.97
N ARG A 52 -9.97 7.61 6.30
CA ARG A 52 -10.12 6.41 7.14
C ARG A 52 -11.09 5.43 6.52
N VAL A 53 -10.71 4.15 6.57
CA VAL A 53 -11.51 3.01 6.10
C VAL A 53 -11.44 1.94 7.18
N SER A 54 -12.57 1.32 7.51
CA SER A 54 -12.60 0.14 8.38
C SER A 54 -12.91 -1.11 7.57
N ALA A 55 -12.22 -2.21 7.87
CA ALA A 55 -12.44 -3.51 7.24
C ALA A 55 -12.40 -4.64 8.28
N PRO A 56 -13.23 -5.68 8.16
CA PRO A 56 -13.04 -6.90 8.91
C PRO A 56 -11.79 -7.66 8.42
N VAL A 57 -11.06 -8.33 9.31
CA VAL A 57 -9.93 -9.20 8.90
C VAL A 57 -10.42 -10.27 7.92
N GLY A 58 -9.70 -10.43 6.81
CA GLY A 58 -9.97 -11.42 5.76
C GLY A 58 -11.07 -11.03 4.77
N GLU A 59 -11.82 -9.96 5.03
CA GLU A 59 -12.87 -9.47 4.14
C GLU A 59 -12.35 -8.37 3.20
N SER A 60 -12.96 -8.28 2.01
CA SER A 60 -12.65 -7.24 1.04
C SER A 60 -13.59 -6.05 1.21
N VAL A 61 -13.04 -4.87 1.52
CA VAL A 61 -13.79 -3.60 1.49
C VAL A 61 -13.45 -2.82 0.22
N THR A 62 -14.44 -2.11 -0.33
CA THR A 62 -14.19 -1.21 -1.47
C THR A 62 -13.81 0.17 -0.97
N TYR A 63 -12.68 0.68 -1.44
CA TYR A 63 -12.27 2.06 -1.31
C TYR A 63 -12.38 2.77 -2.65
N SER A 64 -12.98 3.97 -2.67
CA SER A 64 -13.10 4.78 -3.87
C SER A 64 -12.65 6.22 -3.63
N ILE A 65 -12.17 6.83 -4.70
CA ILE A 65 -11.91 8.27 -4.77
C ILE A 65 -12.57 8.83 -6.00
N LYS A 66 -12.92 10.11 -5.96
CA LYS A 66 -13.56 10.82 -7.05
C LYS A 66 -12.80 12.10 -7.34
N LEU A 67 -12.41 12.30 -8.59
CA LEU A 67 -11.75 13.52 -9.05
C LEU A 67 -12.69 14.24 -10.01
N THR A 68 -12.95 15.51 -9.75
CA THR A 68 -13.83 16.35 -10.58
C THR A 68 -13.06 17.58 -11.03
N ALA A 69 -13.07 17.85 -12.34
CA ALA A 69 -12.59 19.11 -12.89
C ALA A 69 -13.58 20.23 -12.57
N LEU A 70 -13.09 21.32 -11.99
CA LEU A 70 -13.87 22.49 -11.63
C LEU A 70 -13.73 23.54 -12.74
N GLY A 71 -14.85 24.14 -13.13
CA GLY A 71 -14.83 25.37 -13.92
C GLY A 71 -14.66 26.60 -13.02
N GLU A 72 -14.38 27.75 -13.63
CA GLU A 72 -14.21 29.04 -12.92
C GLU A 72 -15.39 29.36 -11.97
N ASP A 73 -16.62 28.99 -12.35
CA ASP A 73 -17.83 29.20 -11.56
C ASP A 73 -18.12 28.09 -10.52
N ALA A 74 -17.47 26.93 -10.64
CA ALA A 74 -17.78 25.74 -9.86
C ALA A 74 -17.19 25.76 -8.44
N ALA A 75 -16.19 26.62 -8.18
CA ALA A 75 -15.55 26.76 -6.87
C ALA A 75 -16.55 27.08 -5.73
N ARG A 76 -17.76 27.61 -6.05
CA ARG A 76 -18.81 27.91 -5.07
C ARG A 76 -19.78 26.75 -4.77
N ARG A 77 -19.77 25.66 -5.55
CA ARG A 77 -20.83 24.62 -5.50
C ARG A 77 -20.38 23.24 -5.04
N VAL A 78 -19.18 23.11 -4.48
CA VAL A 78 -18.73 21.81 -3.93
C VAL A 78 -19.58 21.53 -2.70
N ASN A 79 -20.64 20.72 -2.87
CA ASN A 79 -21.43 20.21 -1.77
C ASN A 79 -20.60 19.10 -1.10
N PRO A 80 -20.06 19.33 0.11
CA PRO A 80 -19.28 18.30 0.77
C PRO A 80 -20.23 17.16 1.12
N GLU A 81 -20.05 16.00 0.46
CA GLU A 81 -20.56 14.76 1.04
C GLU A 81 -20.01 14.69 2.47
N ARG A 82 -20.89 14.61 3.47
CA ARG A 82 -20.56 14.82 4.90
C ARG A 82 -19.44 13.94 5.48
N ALA A 83 -18.96 12.94 4.75
CA ALA A 83 -17.92 12.01 5.18
C ALA A 83 -16.67 12.00 4.28
N ALA A 84 -16.63 12.80 3.21
CA ALA A 84 -15.50 12.85 2.31
C ALA A 84 -14.66 14.11 2.55
N GLU A 85 -13.35 13.93 2.62
CA GLU A 85 -12.38 15.02 2.61
C GLU A 85 -12.13 15.44 1.16
N THR A 86 -11.86 16.73 0.96
CA THR A 86 -11.55 17.28 -0.36
C THR A 86 -10.14 17.85 -0.40
N ARG A 87 -9.50 17.76 -1.56
CA ARG A 87 -8.19 18.37 -1.82
C ARG A 87 -8.13 18.93 -3.22
N ALA A 88 -7.65 20.16 -3.35
CA ALA A 88 -7.40 20.77 -4.66
C ALA A 88 -6.26 20.06 -5.38
N PHE A 89 -6.39 19.87 -6.69
CA PHE A 89 -5.41 19.24 -7.56
C PHE A 89 -5.57 19.76 -8.99
N GLN A 90 -4.49 20.04 -9.71
CA GLN A 90 -4.58 20.48 -11.11
C GLN A 90 -4.86 19.26 -11.99
N VAL A 91 -5.82 19.37 -12.90
CA VAL A 91 -6.30 18.26 -13.72
C VAL A 91 -6.42 18.64 -15.19
N GLY A 92 -6.30 17.68 -16.09
CA GLY A 92 -6.48 17.88 -17.52
C GLY A 92 -5.72 16.86 -18.35
N GLY A 93 -6.37 16.35 -19.40
CA GLY A 93 -5.82 15.29 -20.22
C GLY A 93 -6.07 13.91 -19.60
N VAL A 94 -5.02 13.20 -19.21
CA VAL A 94 -5.12 11.82 -18.72
C VAL A 94 -4.71 11.73 -17.25
N GLU A 95 -5.62 11.29 -16.41
CA GLU A 95 -5.41 11.14 -14.97
C GLU A 95 -5.16 9.68 -14.62
N GLY A 96 -4.23 9.44 -13.69
CA GLY A 96 -4.00 8.12 -13.12
C GLY A 96 -3.88 8.18 -11.60
N ALA A 97 -4.57 7.27 -10.93
CA ALA A 97 -4.49 7.11 -9.48
C ALA A 97 -3.90 5.76 -9.09
N SER A 98 -3.05 5.75 -8.07
CA SER A 98 -2.50 4.54 -7.48
C SER A 98 -2.72 4.53 -5.97
N LEU A 99 -3.01 3.35 -5.44
CA LEU A 99 -3.13 3.11 -4.02
C LEU A 99 -2.21 1.94 -3.67
N THR A 100 -1.28 2.18 -2.75
CA THR A 100 -0.28 1.18 -2.35
C THR A 100 -0.27 1.02 -0.84
N SER A 101 0.19 -0.15 -0.38
CA SER A 101 0.46 -0.43 1.03
C SER A 101 1.94 -0.75 1.17
N ALA A 102 2.59 -0.23 2.21
CA ALA A 102 3.94 -0.65 2.58
C ALA A 102 3.95 -2.01 3.31
N SER A 103 2.81 -2.41 3.88
CA SER A 103 2.65 -3.68 4.58
C SER A 103 2.29 -4.81 3.61
N GLY A 104 3.00 -5.93 3.70
CA GLY A 104 2.67 -7.18 3.00
C GLY A 104 1.40 -7.88 3.52
N GLN A 105 0.83 -7.40 4.64
CA GLN A 105 -0.40 -7.93 5.22
C GLN A 105 -1.67 -7.33 4.59
N VAL A 106 -1.53 -6.31 3.75
CA VAL A 106 -2.65 -5.67 3.06
C VAL A 106 -2.52 -5.88 1.56
N ARG A 107 -3.52 -6.54 0.98
CA ARG A 107 -3.68 -6.71 -0.45
C ARG A 107 -4.55 -5.58 -0.99
N VAL A 108 -4.00 -4.81 -1.92
CA VAL A 108 -4.70 -3.76 -2.65
C VAL A 108 -4.89 -4.21 -4.09
N VAL A 109 -6.14 -4.31 -4.54
CA VAL A 109 -6.47 -4.75 -5.90
C VAL A 109 -7.34 -3.70 -6.56
N ARG A 110 -6.94 -3.21 -7.73
CA ARG A 110 -7.81 -2.35 -8.53
C ARG A 110 -9.00 -3.17 -9.04
N LEU A 111 -10.21 -2.63 -8.90
CA LEU A 111 -11.40 -3.28 -9.41
C LEU A 111 -11.50 -3.09 -10.93
N ALA A 112 -11.88 -4.18 -11.63
CA ALA A 112 -11.78 -4.29 -13.09
C ALA A 112 -12.69 -3.32 -13.88
N ASP A 113 -13.68 -2.73 -13.22
CA ASP A 113 -14.54 -1.68 -13.75
C ASP A 113 -13.80 -0.34 -13.92
N THR A 114 -12.60 -0.18 -13.33
CA THR A 114 -11.85 1.07 -13.37
C THR A 114 -10.57 0.97 -14.18
N LYS A 115 -10.46 1.80 -15.22
CA LYS A 115 -9.22 1.94 -15.99
C LYS A 115 -8.13 2.58 -15.12
N THR A 116 -6.88 2.18 -15.31
CA THR A 116 -5.71 2.81 -14.66
C THR A 116 -5.64 4.30 -14.94
N ARG A 117 -5.96 4.66 -16.19
CA ARG A 117 -5.93 6.00 -16.74
C ARG A 117 -7.32 6.38 -17.21
N GLN A 118 -7.78 7.57 -16.86
CA GLN A 118 -9.07 8.11 -17.26
C GLN A 118 -8.89 9.53 -17.80
N VAL A 119 -9.72 9.94 -18.75
CA VAL A 119 -9.57 11.22 -19.44
C VAL A 119 -10.46 12.26 -18.77
N ILE A 120 -9.92 13.46 -18.56
CA ILE A 120 -10.64 14.68 -18.20
C ILE A 120 -10.36 15.68 -19.33
N ALA A 121 -11.37 15.97 -20.13
CA ALA A 121 -11.26 16.85 -21.28
C ALA A 121 -11.81 18.26 -20.99
N GLU A 122 -12.83 18.36 -20.14
CA GLU A 122 -13.50 19.63 -19.87
C GLU A 122 -13.90 19.81 -18.39
N PRO A 123 -14.06 21.05 -17.92
CA PRO A 123 -14.61 21.31 -16.60
C PRO A 123 -16.00 20.67 -16.40
N GLY A 124 -16.20 20.03 -15.25
CA GLY A 124 -17.39 19.23 -14.95
C GLY A 124 -17.17 17.72 -15.13
N ASP A 125 -16.16 17.33 -15.91
CA ASP A 125 -15.77 15.93 -16.02
C ASP A 125 -15.41 15.34 -14.66
N THR A 126 -15.73 14.06 -14.51
CA THR A 126 -15.57 13.33 -13.27
C THR A 126 -15.06 11.93 -13.56
N VAL A 127 -14.03 11.53 -12.83
CA VAL A 127 -13.45 10.19 -12.90
C VAL A 127 -13.42 9.57 -11.51
N GLU A 128 -13.60 8.25 -11.44
CA GLU A 128 -13.63 7.50 -10.20
C GLU A 128 -12.70 6.29 -10.28
N TRP A 129 -11.89 6.08 -9.25
CA TRP A 129 -11.08 4.86 -9.11
C TRP A 129 -11.51 4.08 -7.89
N ARG A 130 -11.50 2.76 -8.02
CA ARG A 130 -11.98 1.83 -6.99
C ARG A 130 -10.97 0.72 -6.76
N TRP A 131 -10.71 0.42 -5.49
CA TRP A 131 -9.85 -0.67 -5.07
C TRP A 131 -10.56 -1.56 -4.06
N GLY A 132 -10.38 -2.87 -4.20
CA GLY A 132 -10.64 -3.84 -3.14
C GLY A 132 -9.44 -3.89 -2.19
N LEU A 133 -9.71 -3.72 -0.90
CA LEU A 133 -8.73 -3.80 0.18
C LEU A 133 -9.03 -5.02 1.02
N THR A 134 -8.04 -5.90 1.20
CA THR A 134 -8.15 -7.07 2.08
C THR A 134 -6.93 -7.14 2.97
N ALA A 135 -7.12 -7.41 4.26
CA ALA A 135 -6.01 -7.58 5.20
C ALA A 135 -6.07 -8.93 5.91
N SER A 136 -4.92 -9.59 6.05
CA SER A 136 -4.78 -10.90 6.71
C SER A 136 -4.71 -10.83 8.23
N GLU A 137 -4.33 -9.67 8.79
CA GLU A 137 -4.12 -9.49 10.23
C GLU A 137 -4.86 -8.23 10.73
N PRO A 138 -5.39 -8.25 11.97
CA PRO A 138 -5.98 -7.07 12.57
C PRO A 138 -4.92 -6.02 12.88
N GLY A 139 -5.24 -4.74 12.72
CA GLY A 139 -4.27 -3.66 12.93
C GLY A 139 -4.67 -2.36 12.25
N SER A 140 -3.81 -1.35 12.36
CA SER A 140 -3.92 -0.10 11.61
C SER A 140 -2.82 -0.09 10.55
N TYR A 141 -3.19 0.13 9.29
CA TYR A 141 -2.28 0.17 8.16
C TYR A 141 -2.38 1.50 7.43
N ASP A 142 -1.23 2.05 7.04
CA ASP A 142 -1.17 3.25 6.21
C ASP A 142 -1.11 2.84 4.74
N LEU A 143 -2.07 3.33 3.97
CA LEU A 143 -2.11 3.24 2.52
C LEU A 143 -1.68 4.59 1.94
N VAL A 144 -0.93 4.56 0.84
CA VAL A 144 -0.46 5.76 0.15
C VAL A 144 -1.25 5.92 -1.13
N LEU A 145 -2.07 6.97 -1.19
CA LEU A 145 -2.80 7.39 -2.37
C LEU A 145 -1.97 8.43 -3.12
N SER A 146 -1.65 8.13 -4.38
CA SER A 146 -0.99 9.04 -5.31
C SER A 146 -1.87 9.29 -6.52
N LEU A 147 -1.86 10.52 -7.02
CA LEU A 147 -2.58 10.95 -8.20
C LEU A 147 -1.61 11.69 -9.11
N THR A 148 -1.66 11.38 -10.40
CA THR A 148 -0.75 11.91 -11.41
C THR A 148 -1.53 12.26 -12.66
N THR A 149 -1.33 13.49 -13.13
CA THR A 149 -1.82 13.97 -14.43
C THR A 149 -0.74 13.71 -15.47
N TYR A 150 -1.11 13.11 -16.59
CA TYR A 150 -0.22 12.71 -17.67
C TYR A 150 -0.46 13.55 -18.93
N GLN A 151 0.61 13.73 -19.71
CA GLN A 151 0.54 14.39 -21.01
C GLN A 151 -0.01 13.42 -22.06
N GLY A 152 -1.33 13.47 -22.30
CA GLY A 152 -2.01 12.54 -23.21
C GLY A 152 -1.80 11.08 -22.79
N ASP A 153 -1.56 10.19 -23.76
CA ASP A 153 -1.31 8.77 -23.48
C ASP A 153 0.12 8.44 -23.04
N SER A 154 1.00 9.45 -22.91
CA SER A 154 2.38 9.23 -22.53
C SER A 154 2.54 8.91 -21.03
N ASP A 155 3.68 8.32 -20.66
CA ASP A 155 4.03 8.09 -19.25
C ASP A 155 4.60 9.33 -18.56
N ARG A 156 4.56 10.50 -19.22
CA ARG A 156 5.09 11.74 -18.66
C ARG A 156 4.08 12.39 -17.73
N ALA A 157 4.45 12.51 -16.45
CA ALA A 157 3.71 13.30 -15.48
C ALA A 157 3.82 14.80 -15.77
N LEU A 158 2.67 15.48 -15.90
CA LEU A 158 2.54 16.94 -15.92
C LEU A 158 2.50 17.48 -14.50
N ASP A 159 1.65 16.89 -13.64
CA ASP A 159 1.54 17.18 -12.21
C ASP A 159 1.41 15.89 -11.39
N THR A 160 1.82 15.94 -10.13
CA THR A 160 1.70 14.81 -9.20
C THR A 160 1.39 15.31 -7.80
N LEU A 161 0.40 14.69 -7.17
CA LEU A 161 -0.09 15.08 -5.87
C LEU A 161 1.02 15.02 -4.81
N THR A 162 1.47 16.20 -4.37
CA THR A 162 2.57 16.36 -3.41
C THR A 162 2.12 17.21 -2.21
N PRO A 163 2.22 16.70 -0.96
CA PRO A 163 2.56 15.33 -0.59
C PRO A 163 1.46 14.32 -0.99
N PRO A 164 1.78 13.02 -1.12
CA PRO A 164 0.77 11.98 -1.30
C PRO A 164 -0.17 11.91 -0.08
N ILE A 165 -1.37 11.35 -0.27
CA ILE A 165 -2.37 11.24 0.79
C ILE A 165 -2.17 9.92 1.54
N THR A 166 -2.10 9.98 2.86
CA THR A 166 -2.14 8.79 3.71
C THR A 166 -3.58 8.45 4.07
N VAL A 167 -4.02 7.25 3.70
CA VAL A 167 -5.33 6.68 4.06
C VAL A 167 -5.11 5.61 5.11
N ARG A 168 -5.78 5.72 6.26
CA ARG A 168 -5.69 4.75 7.34
C ARG A 168 -6.72 3.65 7.17
N LEU A 169 -6.26 2.42 6.98
CA LEU A 169 -7.07 1.22 7.01
C LEU A 169 -7.05 0.63 8.42
N GLN A 170 -8.18 0.70 9.12
CA GLN A 170 -8.39 0.06 10.41
C GLN A 170 -9.00 -1.32 10.19
N VAL A 171 -8.29 -2.37 10.59
CA VAL A 171 -8.72 -3.74 10.42
C VAL A 171 -9.16 -4.32 11.75
N GLU A 172 -10.44 -4.67 11.84
CA GLU A 172 -11.07 -5.13 13.06
C GLU A 172 -11.03 -6.65 13.16
N ASN A 173 -10.72 -7.14 14.37
CA ASN A 173 -10.70 -8.56 14.65
C ASN A 173 -12.14 -9.10 14.69
N THR A 174 -12.49 -9.93 13.72
CA THR A 174 -13.79 -10.60 13.65
C THR A 174 -13.84 -11.80 14.57
N TRP A 175 -15.01 -12.07 15.16
CA TRP A 175 -15.22 -13.25 16.01
C TRP A 175 -14.95 -14.57 15.25
N SER A 176 -15.23 -14.61 13.94
CA SER A 176 -14.92 -15.75 13.07
C SER A 176 -13.43 -16.12 13.08
N ASN A 177 -12.53 -15.14 12.99
CA ASN A 177 -11.09 -15.40 13.07
C ASN A 177 -10.64 -15.93 14.43
N ARG A 178 -11.34 -15.54 15.51
CA ARG A 178 -11.08 -16.10 16.84
C ARG A 178 -11.51 -17.56 16.92
N VAL A 179 -12.66 -17.91 16.33
CA VAL A 179 -13.17 -19.29 16.31
C VAL A 179 -12.27 -20.21 15.48
N ASP A 180 -11.79 -19.78 14.32
CA ASP A 180 -10.88 -20.59 13.50
C ASP A 180 -9.54 -20.82 14.20
N SER A 181 -9.00 -19.81 14.88
CA SER A 181 -7.83 -19.99 15.75
C SER A 181 -8.08 -21.00 16.87
N MET A 182 -9.28 -20.96 17.47
CA MET A 182 -9.67 -21.88 18.54
C MET A 182 -9.86 -23.32 18.04
N ARG A 183 -10.37 -23.50 16.81
CA ARG A 183 -10.49 -24.80 16.17
C ARG A 183 -9.13 -25.43 15.89
N ASN A 184 -8.18 -24.65 15.37
CA ASN A 184 -6.81 -25.12 15.16
C ASN A 184 -6.13 -25.53 16.47
N TRP A 185 -6.36 -24.76 17.54
CA TRP A 185 -5.89 -25.13 18.88
C TRP A 185 -6.52 -26.41 19.42
N LEU A 186 -7.84 -26.61 19.23
CA LEU A 186 -8.53 -27.84 19.63
C LEU A 186 -8.03 -29.07 18.87
N ILE A 187 -7.77 -28.94 17.56
CA ILE A 187 -7.20 -30.02 16.75
C ILE A 187 -5.79 -30.36 17.24
N ALA A 188 -4.96 -29.36 17.54
CA ALA A 188 -3.62 -29.57 18.09
C ALA A 188 -3.67 -30.29 19.45
N LEU A 189 -4.56 -29.89 20.35
CA LEU A 189 -4.78 -30.57 21.63
C LEU A 189 -5.28 -32.00 21.47
N GLY A 190 -6.22 -32.24 20.55
CA GLY A 190 -6.72 -33.58 20.23
C GLY A 190 -5.60 -34.50 19.75
N GLY A 191 -4.68 -33.98 18.93
CA GLY A 191 -3.49 -34.71 18.49
C GLY A 191 -2.56 -35.10 19.63
N VAL A 192 -2.29 -34.17 20.57
CA VAL A 192 -1.46 -34.45 21.76
C VAL A 192 -2.14 -35.48 22.67
N ALA A 193 -3.44 -35.36 22.91
CA ALA A 193 -4.19 -36.33 23.73
C ALA A 193 -4.18 -37.73 23.09
N ALA A 194 -4.41 -37.83 21.78
CA ALA A 194 -4.35 -39.10 21.06
C ALA A 194 -2.94 -39.73 21.10
N ALA A 195 -1.88 -38.93 20.96
CA ALA A 195 -0.50 -39.40 21.08
C ALA A 195 -0.20 -39.92 22.49
N LEU A 196 -0.65 -39.23 23.54
CA LEU A 196 -0.50 -39.67 24.93
C LEU A 196 -1.25 -40.97 25.21
N LEU A 197 -2.47 -41.11 24.68
CA LEU A 197 -3.26 -42.35 24.80
C LEU A 197 -2.59 -43.53 24.07
N ALA A 198 -2.04 -43.31 22.87
CA ALA A 198 -1.29 -44.32 22.15
C ALA A 198 -0.04 -44.77 22.94
N LEU A 199 0.68 -43.82 23.53
CA LEU A 199 1.86 -44.11 24.35
C LEU A 199 1.51 -44.88 25.63
N TYR A 200 0.33 -44.62 26.21
CA TYR A 200 -0.17 -45.38 27.36
C TYR A 200 -0.63 -46.79 26.96
N ALA A 201 -1.33 -46.96 25.84
CA ALA A 201 -1.77 -48.28 25.34
C ALA A 201 -0.58 -49.21 25.05
N PHE A 202 0.55 -48.68 24.58
CA PHE A 202 1.79 -49.44 24.38
C PHE A 202 2.46 -49.93 25.68
N ARG A 203 2.10 -49.40 26.87
CA ARG A 203 2.65 -49.89 28.15
C ARG A 203 2.06 -51.21 28.61
N ALA A 204 0.81 -51.52 28.24
CA ALA A 204 0.15 -52.76 28.63
C ALA A 204 0.90 -54.03 28.14
N PRO A 205 1.26 -54.18 26.85
CA PRO A 205 1.98 -55.37 26.38
C PRO A 205 3.41 -55.48 26.93
N LEU A 206 4.05 -54.37 27.29
CA LEU A 206 5.38 -54.40 27.94
C LEU A 206 5.32 -54.96 29.37
N ALA A 207 4.22 -54.73 30.10
CA ALA A 207 4.06 -55.28 31.44
C ALA A 207 3.91 -56.81 31.42
N GLU A 208 3.14 -57.35 30.47
CA GLU A 208 2.99 -58.79 30.25
C GLU A 208 4.33 -59.45 29.85
N PHE A 209 5.09 -58.81 28.95
CA PHE A 209 6.40 -59.32 28.55
C PHE A 209 7.41 -59.36 29.72
N VAL A 210 7.36 -58.39 30.63
CA VAL A 210 8.21 -58.36 31.83
C VAL A 210 7.78 -59.42 32.85
N GLN A 211 6.48 -59.67 33.03
CA GLN A 211 5.96 -60.72 33.90
C GLN A 211 6.33 -62.12 33.37
N ALA A 212 6.08 -62.40 32.09
CA ALA A 212 6.44 -63.67 31.46
C ALA A 212 7.95 -63.98 31.59
N ARG A 213 8.81 -62.95 31.49
CA ARG A 213 10.26 -63.12 31.66
C ARG A 213 10.68 -63.40 33.10
N ARG A 214 9.92 -62.93 34.10
CA ARG A 214 10.15 -63.24 35.52
C ARG A 214 9.73 -64.66 35.85
N GLU A 215 8.60 -65.12 35.30
CA GLU A 215 8.10 -66.49 35.47
C GLU A 215 9.06 -67.51 34.86
N ALA A 216 9.52 -67.29 33.62
CA ALA A 216 10.50 -68.15 32.97
C ALA A 216 11.85 -68.24 33.71
N ARG A 217 12.23 -67.21 34.49
CA ARG A 217 13.43 -67.27 35.35
C ARG A 217 13.22 -68.10 36.62
N ARG A 218 12.01 -68.09 37.19
CA ARG A 218 11.67 -68.90 38.37
C ARG A 218 11.67 -70.39 38.04
N GLU A 219 11.15 -70.78 36.88
CA GLU A 219 11.18 -72.18 36.44
C GLU A 219 12.61 -72.71 36.24
N ARG A 220 13.52 -71.89 35.70
CA ARG A 220 14.94 -72.27 35.56
C ARG A 220 15.70 -72.35 36.89
N ALA A 221 15.29 -71.60 37.90
CA ALA A 221 15.90 -71.63 39.22
C ALA A 221 15.37 -72.82 40.07
N GLY A 222 14.08 -73.16 39.95
CA GLY A 222 13.47 -74.26 40.70
C GLY A 222 13.82 -75.66 40.20
N GLY A 223 14.24 -75.82 38.94
CA GLY A 223 14.62 -77.12 38.37
C GLY A 223 15.97 -77.68 38.81
N ARG A 224 16.74 -76.98 39.65
CA ARG A 224 18.10 -77.39 40.05
C ARG A 224 18.18 -78.17 41.37
N ASP A 225 17.10 -78.21 42.15
CA ASP A 225 17.10 -78.79 43.51
C ASP A 225 16.46 -80.20 43.58
N GLY A 226 16.12 -80.81 42.44
CA GLY A 226 15.32 -82.05 42.37
C GLY A 226 16.08 -83.39 42.22
N TYR A 227 17.40 -83.43 42.38
CA TYR A 227 18.17 -84.68 42.27
C TYR A 227 19.17 -84.81 43.44
N LEU A 228 18.68 -85.32 44.57
CA LEU A 228 19.47 -85.98 45.61
C LEU A 228 18.70 -87.17 46.16
#